data_AF-A0A945DW66-F1
#
_entry.id   AF-A0A945DW66-F1
#
_cell.length_a   1.000
_cell.length_b   1.000
_cell.length_c   1.000
_cell.angle_alpha   90.00
_cell.angle_beta   90.00
_cell.angle_gamma   90.00
#
_symmetry.space_group_name_H-M   'P 1'
#
loop_
_entity.id
_entity.type
_entity.pdbx_description
1 polymer ?
#
loop_
_entity_poly.entity_id
_entity_poly.type
_entity_poly.pdbx_seq_one_letter_code
_entity_poly.pdbx_strand_id
1 'polypeptide(L)'
;MRFVTRWLGFALLISSCAAVQSRVYLGNETLAMRGYETLRGKRVGLLTNPSGVDGRSRSVIDIFHKSTKVNLVALFGAEHGVDGRVPAGKEFPNSTHRRTGLP
;
A
#
# COMPACT_ATOMS: atom_id res chain seq x y z
N MET A 1 -25.72 -27.65 46.32
CA MET A 1 -25.83 -26.89 45.04
C MET A 1 -25.11 -25.52 45.10
N ARG A 2 -23.86 -25.46 45.59
CA ARG A 2 -23.07 -24.19 45.72
C ARG A 2 -21.70 -24.23 45.02
N PHE A 3 -21.41 -25.31 44.29
CA PHE A 3 -20.10 -25.56 43.70
C PHE A 3 -20.02 -25.25 42.19
N VAL A 4 -21.16 -25.10 41.49
CA VAL A 4 -21.19 -24.83 40.04
C VAL A 4 -21.14 -23.32 39.74
N THR A 5 -21.63 -22.48 40.64
CA THR A 5 -21.68 -21.01 40.47
C THR A 5 -20.33 -20.32 40.59
N ARG A 6 -19.28 -21.01 41.06
CA ARG A 6 -17.94 -20.43 41.26
C ARG A 6 -17.03 -20.57 40.04
N TRP A 7 -17.36 -21.46 39.10
CA TRP A 7 -16.59 -21.68 37.87
C TRP A 7 -17.08 -20.84 36.68
N LEU A 8 -18.33 -20.35 36.69
CA LEU A 8 -18.82 -19.40 35.68
C LEU A 8 -18.22 -18.00 35.83
N GLY A 9 -17.84 -17.59 37.05
CA GLY A 9 -17.22 -16.28 37.29
C GLY A 9 -15.78 -16.17 36.79
N PHE A 10 -15.07 -17.29 36.67
CA PHE A 10 -13.65 -17.30 36.27
C PHE A 10 -13.48 -17.25 34.74
N ALA A 11 -14.45 -17.78 33.97
CA ALA A 11 -14.43 -17.75 32.51
C ALA A 11 -14.70 -16.34 31.93
N LEU A 12 -15.38 -15.46 32.68
CA LEU A 12 -15.70 -14.10 32.22
C LEU A 12 -14.52 -13.12 32.31
N LEU A 13 -13.47 -13.44 33.08
CA LEU A 13 -12.32 -12.55 33.29
C LEU A 13 -11.23 -12.68 32.20
N ILE A 14 -11.23 -13.77 31.43
CA ILE A 14 -10.21 -14.04 30.39
C ILE A 14 -10.57 -13.36 29.05
N SER A 15 -11.82 -12.91 28.87
CA SER A 15 -12.29 -12.36 27.58
C SER A 15 -11.90 -10.88 27.35
N SER A 16 -11.32 -10.20 28.34
CA SER A 16 -11.13 -8.74 28.31
C SER A 16 -9.77 -8.28 27.75
N CYS A 17 -8.89 -9.20 27.36
CA CYS A 17 -7.57 -8.86 26.81
C CYS A 17 -7.47 -9.24 25.33
N ALA A 18 -8.40 -8.74 24.51
CA ALA A 18 -8.13 -8.63 23.09
C ALA A 18 -7.09 -7.53 22.92
N ALA A 19 -5.83 -7.90 22.70
CA ALA A 19 -4.78 -6.95 22.36
C ALA A 19 -5.24 -6.14 21.15
N VAL A 20 -5.49 -4.84 21.35
CA VAL A 20 -5.73 -3.92 20.23
C VAL A 20 -4.45 -3.86 19.43
N GLN A 21 -4.39 -4.60 18.32
CA GLN A 21 -3.28 -4.54 17.39
C GLN A 21 -3.30 -3.14 16.76
N SER A 22 -2.29 -2.32 17.04
CA SER A 22 -2.14 -1.03 16.36
C SER A 22 -1.83 -1.29 14.88
N ARG A 23 -2.77 -0.92 14.00
CA ARG A 23 -2.58 -1.05 12.56
C ARG A 23 -1.77 0.14 12.06
N VAL A 24 -0.63 -0.13 11.44
CA VAL A 24 0.10 0.88 10.67
C VAL A 24 -0.57 1.04 9.31
N TYR A 25 -0.82 2.29 8.92
CA TYR A 25 -1.24 2.64 7.57
C TYR A 25 -0.03 3.13 6.79
N LEU A 26 0.18 2.56 5.60
CA LEU A 26 1.25 2.98 4.71
C LEU A 26 0.95 4.39 4.16
N GLY A 27 1.98 5.08 3.66
CA GLY A 27 1.83 6.44 3.14
C GLY A 27 0.85 6.53 1.95
N ASN A 28 0.89 5.56 1.04
CA ASN A 28 -0.05 5.41 -0.08
C ASN A 28 -1.50 5.19 0.39
N GLU A 29 -1.72 4.41 1.45
CA GLU A 29 -3.04 4.18 2.04
C GLU A 29 -3.56 5.44 2.71
N THR A 30 -2.72 6.13 3.46
CA THR A 30 -3.06 7.42 4.08
C THR A 30 -3.45 8.46 3.03
N LEU A 31 -2.73 8.49 1.90
CA LEU A 31 -3.06 9.37 0.78
C LEU A 31 -4.43 9.04 0.16
N ALA A 32 -4.73 7.75 0.00
CA ALA A 32 -6.03 7.28 -0.48
C ALA A 32 -7.17 7.60 0.49
N MET A 33 -6.96 7.42 1.80
CA MET A 33 -7.92 7.77 2.86
C MET A 33 -8.24 9.26 2.88
N ARG A 34 -7.24 10.10 2.58
CA ARG A 34 -7.40 11.56 2.41
C ARG A 34 -7.91 11.95 1.02
N GLY A 35 -8.42 11.00 0.23
CA GLY A 35 -9.03 11.27 -1.07
C GLY A 35 -8.08 11.77 -2.16
N TYR A 36 -6.75 11.64 -1.96
CA TYR A 36 -5.72 12.20 -2.84
C TYR A 36 -5.75 13.74 -2.98
N GLU A 37 -6.31 14.47 -2.01
CA GLU A 37 -6.51 15.93 -2.12
C GLU A 37 -5.22 16.70 -2.46
N THR A 38 -4.07 16.27 -1.92
CA THR A 38 -2.77 16.90 -2.19
C THR A 38 -2.28 16.72 -3.64
N LEU A 39 -2.83 15.75 -4.37
CA LEU A 39 -2.50 15.46 -5.77
C LEU A 39 -3.51 16.05 -6.77
N ARG A 40 -4.62 16.63 -6.29
CA ARG A 40 -5.72 17.08 -7.14
C ARG A 40 -5.26 18.14 -8.14
N GLY A 41 -5.58 17.92 -9.42
CA GLY A 41 -5.22 18.81 -10.52
C GLY A 41 -3.74 18.81 -10.91
N LYS A 42 -2.91 17.98 -10.28
CA LYS A 42 -1.47 17.88 -10.59
C LYS A 42 -1.22 16.75 -11.57
N ARG A 43 -0.20 16.92 -12.42
CA ARG A 43 0.41 15.83 -13.18
C ARG A 43 1.38 15.10 -12.26
N VAL A 44 1.13 13.82 -12.01
CA VAL A 44 1.87 13.03 -11.01
C VAL A 44 2.86 12.11 -11.71
N GLY A 45 4.13 12.21 -11.34
CA GLY A 45 5.16 11.22 -11.63
C GLY A 45 5.36 10.30 -10.44
N LEU A 46 5.46 8.99 -10.66
CA LEU A 46 5.64 8.01 -9.58
C LEU A 46 7.03 7.36 -9.64
N LEU A 47 7.89 7.71 -8.69
CA LEU A 47 9.13 6.99 -8.41
C LEU A 47 8.81 5.78 -7.53
N THR A 48 9.08 4.57 -8.04
CA THR A 48 8.76 3.35 -7.30
C THR A 48 9.57 2.14 -7.76
N ASN A 49 9.35 1.01 -7.11
CA ASN A 49 9.92 -0.30 -7.42
C ASN A 49 8.86 -1.39 -7.08
N PRO A 50 9.15 -2.69 -7.28
CA PRO A 50 8.20 -3.75 -6.97
C PRO A 50 7.69 -3.82 -5.52
N SER A 51 8.42 -3.24 -4.55
CA SER A 51 7.97 -3.18 -3.15
C SER A 51 6.92 -2.11 -2.89
N GLY A 52 6.68 -1.21 -3.86
CA GLY A 52 5.65 -0.17 -3.81
C GLY A 52 4.24 -0.75 -3.92
N VAL A 53 3.77 -1.37 -2.84
CA VAL A 53 2.44 -1.97 -2.71
C VAL A 53 1.67 -1.38 -1.51
N ASP A 54 0.35 -1.58 -1.46
CA ASP A 54 -0.46 -1.27 -0.28
C ASP A 54 -0.48 -2.45 0.72
N GLY A 55 -1.22 -2.31 1.84
CA GLY A 55 -1.36 -3.38 2.83
C GLY A 55 -2.14 -4.62 2.34
N ARG A 56 -2.58 -4.63 1.07
CA ARG A 56 -3.20 -5.76 0.37
C ARG A 56 -2.31 -6.30 -0.76
N SER A 57 -1.04 -5.92 -0.78
CA SER A 57 -0.06 -6.29 -1.81
C SER A 57 -0.45 -5.86 -3.23
N ARG A 58 -1.26 -4.80 -3.37
CA ARG A 58 -1.60 -4.22 -4.67
C ARG A 58 -0.58 -3.16 -5.05
N SER A 59 -0.07 -3.22 -6.28
CA SER A 59 0.90 -2.24 -6.79
C SER A 59 0.33 -0.81 -6.75
N VAL A 60 1.11 0.14 -6.24
CA VAL A 60 0.76 1.56 -6.28
C VAL A 60 0.63 2.08 -7.71
N ILE A 61 1.41 1.51 -8.65
CA ILE A 61 1.28 1.79 -10.09
C ILE A 61 -0.15 1.50 -10.54
N ASP A 62 -0.69 0.31 -10.22
CA ASP A 62 -2.07 -0.05 -10.58
C ASP A 62 -3.09 0.85 -9.91
N ILE A 63 -2.92 1.10 -8.61
CA ILE A 63 -3.87 1.89 -7.82
C ILE A 63 -3.97 3.29 -8.41
N PHE A 64 -2.83 3.93 -8.71
CA PHE A 64 -2.83 5.28 -9.25
C PHE A 64 -3.30 5.30 -10.71
N HIS A 65 -2.85 4.37 -11.54
CA HIS A 65 -3.23 4.32 -12.95
C HIS A 65 -4.73 4.09 -13.15
N LYS A 66 -5.37 3.28 -12.29
CA LYS A 66 -6.82 3.02 -12.34
C LYS A 66 -7.67 4.08 -11.63
N SER A 67 -7.05 5.01 -10.90
CA SER A 67 -7.76 6.03 -10.12
C SER A 67 -8.12 7.22 -11.00
N THR A 68 -9.39 7.62 -11.02
CA THR A 68 -9.83 8.87 -11.65
C THR A 68 -9.42 10.11 -10.87
N LYS A 69 -8.94 9.95 -9.63
CA LYS A 69 -8.53 11.06 -8.74
C LYS A 69 -7.04 11.42 -8.88
N VAL A 70 -6.25 10.60 -9.56
CA VAL A 70 -4.81 10.80 -9.72
C VAL A 70 -4.47 10.83 -11.20
N ASN A 71 -3.97 11.96 -11.69
CA ASN A 71 -3.48 12.07 -13.05
C ASN A 71 -2.02 11.60 -13.11
N LEU A 72 -1.83 10.28 -13.13
CA LEU A 72 -0.52 9.65 -13.24
C LEU A 72 -0.02 9.73 -14.70
N VAL A 73 1.12 10.40 -14.91
CA VAL A 73 1.63 10.71 -16.26
C VAL A 73 2.99 10.10 -16.60
N ALA A 74 3.75 9.63 -15.61
CA ALA A 74 5.08 9.04 -15.82
C ALA A 74 5.48 8.13 -14.66
N LEU A 75 6.31 7.13 -14.95
CA LEU A 75 6.91 6.22 -13.98
C LEU A 75 8.43 6.42 -13.95
N PHE A 76 9.00 6.42 -12.76
CA PHE A 76 10.45 6.49 -12.56
C PHE A 76 10.91 5.24 -11.82
N GLY A 77 11.85 4.51 -12.43
CA GLY A 77 12.52 3.38 -11.82
C GLY A 77 13.86 3.82 -11.24
N ALA A 78 14.25 3.23 -10.10
CA ALA A 78 15.60 3.35 -9.57
C ALA A 78 16.52 2.27 -10.21
N GLU A 79 17.48 1.74 -9.45
CA GLU A 79 18.52 0.80 -9.90
C GLU A 79 18.01 -0.41 -10.70
N HIS A 80 16.92 -1.05 -10.26
CA HIS A 80 16.36 -2.25 -10.92
C HIS A 80 15.26 -1.94 -11.94
N GLY A 81 15.06 -0.66 -12.26
CA GLY A 81 13.92 -0.19 -13.04
C GLY A 81 12.59 -0.31 -12.28
N VAL A 82 11.51 0.10 -12.94
CA VAL A 82 10.16 0.14 -12.35
C VAL A 82 9.66 -1.27 -11.97
N ASP A 83 9.86 -2.23 -12.86
CA ASP A 83 9.40 -3.62 -12.69
C ASP A 83 10.42 -4.54 -12.01
N GLY A 84 11.59 -4.01 -11.58
CA GLY A 84 12.63 -4.81 -10.93
C GLY A 84 13.35 -5.80 -11.84
N ARG A 85 13.38 -5.54 -13.15
CA ARG A 85 13.94 -6.45 -14.17
C ARG A 85 15.34 -6.06 -14.65
N VAL A 86 15.82 -4.88 -14.28
CA VAL A 86 17.15 -4.41 -14.67
C VAL A 86 18.19 -4.94 -13.65
N PRO A 87 19.31 -5.52 -14.11
CA PRO A 87 20.39 -5.93 -13.21
C PRO A 87 20.96 -4.74 -12.42
N ALA A 88 21.46 -5.02 -11.21
CA ALA A 88 22.14 -4.03 -10.36
C ALA A 88 23.27 -3.32 -11.11
N GLY A 89 23.44 -2.02 -10.87
CA GLY A 89 24.50 -1.21 -11.47
C GLY A 89 24.42 -1.04 -13.00
N LYS A 90 23.31 -1.41 -13.65
CA LYS A 90 23.11 -1.16 -15.08
C LYS A 90 22.21 0.05 -15.30
N GLU A 91 22.69 0.97 -16.13
CA GLU A 91 21.85 2.02 -16.70
C GLU A 91 20.85 1.42 -17.69
N PHE A 92 19.67 2.05 -17.78
CA PHE A 92 18.62 1.68 -18.72
C PHE A 92 18.03 2.95 -19.33
N PRO A 93 17.67 2.94 -20.62
CA PRO A 93 17.10 4.10 -21.28
C PRO A 93 15.63 4.31 -20.87
N ASN A 94 15.11 5.51 -21.18
CA ASN A 94 13.68 5.76 -21.11
C ASN A 94 12.92 4.79 -22.04
N SER A 95 11.78 4.30 -21.60
CA SER A 95 10.95 3.36 -22.36
C SER A 95 9.49 3.48 -21.95
N THR A 96 8.57 2.96 -22.77
CA THR A 96 7.15 2.93 -22.40
C THR A 96 6.86 1.69 -21.56
N HIS A 97 6.31 1.90 -20.37
CA HIS A 97 5.90 0.82 -19.48
C HIS A 97 4.74 0.02 -20.09
N ARG A 98 5.02 -1.25 -20.43
CA ARG A 98 4.15 -2.13 -21.23
C ARG A 98 2.72 -2.23 -20.72
N ARG A 99 2.50 -2.19 -19.41
CA ARG A 99 1.19 -2.45 -18.79
C ARG A 99 0.32 -1.20 -18.67
N THR A 100 0.91 -0.02 -18.54
CA THR A 100 0.16 1.24 -18.36
C THR A 100 0.22 2.14 -19.58
N GLY A 101 1.13 1.89 -20.51
CA GLY A 101 1.39 2.78 -21.66
C GLY A 101 2.05 4.11 -21.28
N LEU A 102 2.44 4.28 -20.01
CA LEU A 102 3.10 5.50 -19.53
C LEU A 102 4.59 5.49 -19.89
N PRO A 103 5.21 6.67 -20.10
CA PRO A 103 6.66 6.78 -20.15
C PRO A 103 7.30 6.45 -18.80
#